data_AF-A0A5C2SJP9-F1
#
_entry.id   AF-A0A5C2SJP9-F1
#
_cell.length_a   1.000
_cell.length_b   1.000
_cell.length_c   1.000
_cell.angle_alpha   90.00
_cell.angle_beta   90.00
_cell.angle_gamma   90.00
#
_symmetry.space_group_name_H-M   'P 1'
#
loop_
_entity.id
_entity.type
_entity.pdbx_description
1 polymer ?
#
loop_
_entity_poly.entity_id
_entity_poly.type
_entity_poly.pdbx_seq_one_letter_code
_entity_poly.pdbx_strand_id
1 'polypeptide(L)'
;MSDLTGFIFSLIEQVPVLDLDYTPRWGRGNPSQYIDNVTFKKVLTTKKWMYRIVKGGDDLGVQAGYTVESDGAHRVNFLAYNAGHGIMDTLSILVYVVDPDNGNQFLVAKWNPN
;
A
#
# COMPACT_ATOMS: atom_id res chain seq x y z
N MET A 1 -6.65 12.27 -21.69
CA MET A 1 -5.72 12.11 -20.55
C MET A 1 -5.52 13.51 -19.98
N SER A 2 -5.84 13.72 -18.70
CA SER A 2 -5.35 14.90 -18.00
C SER A 2 -3.82 14.90 -18.08
N ASP A 3 -3.21 16.08 -18.23
CA ASP A 3 -1.77 16.19 -18.40
C ASP A 3 -1.04 15.76 -17.11
N LEU A 4 -0.63 14.49 -17.05
CA LEU A 4 0.16 13.92 -15.96
C LEU A 4 1.43 14.75 -15.69
N THR A 5 1.99 15.35 -16.75
CA THR A 5 3.17 16.21 -16.67
C THR A 5 2.86 17.50 -15.91
N GLY A 6 1.70 18.12 -16.15
CA GLY A 6 1.23 19.28 -15.38
C GLY A 6 1.09 18.98 -13.88
N PHE A 7 0.53 17.82 -13.52
CA PHE A 7 0.45 17.40 -12.11
C PHE A 7 1.84 17.22 -11.49
N ILE A 8 2.77 16.55 -12.18
CA ILE A 8 4.13 16.32 -11.68
C ILE A 8 4.85 17.66 -11.44
N PHE A 9 4.78 18.61 -12.38
CA PHE A 9 5.45 19.90 -12.19
C PHE A 9 4.81 20.76 -11.09
N SER A 10 3.49 20.72 -10.94
CA SER A 10 2.81 21.39 -9.83
C SER A 10 3.18 20.80 -8.46
N LEU A 11 3.52 19.51 -8.41
CA LEU A 11 4.02 18.85 -7.22
C LEU A 11 5.48 19.24 -6.93
N ILE A 12 6.34 19.30 -7.96
CA ILE A 12 7.76 19.68 -7.83
C ILE A 12 7.89 21.12 -7.30
N GLU A 13 7.02 22.04 -7.70
CA GLU A 13 7.02 23.42 -7.18
C GLU A 13 6.82 23.46 -5.66
N GLN A 14 5.97 22.58 -5.13
CA GLN A 14 5.65 22.50 -3.70
C GLN A 14 6.66 21.63 -2.93
N VAL A 15 7.17 20.58 -3.56
CA VAL A 15 8.07 19.58 -2.98
C VAL A 15 9.24 19.36 -3.94
N PRO A 16 10.29 20.20 -3.88
CA PRO A 16 11.34 20.25 -4.90
C PRO A 16 12.22 18.99 -4.97
N VAL A 17 12.20 18.15 -3.92
CA VAL A 17 12.88 16.86 -3.89
C VAL A 17 11.88 15.80 -3.44
N LEU A 18 11.57 14.86 -4.34
CA LEU A 18 10.68 13.74 -4.08
C LEU A 18 11.30 12.46 -4.65
N ASP A 19 11.39 11.42 -3.83
CA ASP A 19 11.90 10.11 -4.21
C ASP A 19 11.04 9.02 -3.57
N LEU A 20 10.27 8.33 -4.40
CA LEU A 20 9.28 7.34 -4.00
C LEU A 20 9.25 6.19 -5.01
N ASP A 21 8.96 4.99 -4.52
CA ASP A 21 8.76 3.78 -5.32
C ASP A 21 7.69 2.92 -4.64
N TYR A 22 6.45 3.17 -5.08
CA TYR A 22 5.26 2.43 -4.68
C TYR A 22 4.94 1.26 -5.63
N THR A 23 5.92 0.77 -6.41
CA THR A 23 5.73 -0.44 -7.22
C THR A 23 5.40 -1.62 -6.30
N PRO A 24 4.19 -2.23 -6.39
CA PRO A 24 3.78 -3.25 -5.44
C PRO A 24 4.53 -4.56 -5.67
N ARG A 25 5.22 -5.05 -4.64
CA ARG A 25 5.89 -6.35 -4.65
C ARG A 25 5.12 -7.32 -3.74
N TRP A 26 4.36 -8.21 -4.34
CA TRP A 26 3.49 -9.15 -3.62
C TRP A 26 4.27 -10.35 -3.09
N GLY A 27 4.19 -10.58 -1.78
CA GLY A 27 4.79 -11.73 -1.11
C GLY A 27 3.77 -12.86 -0.96
N ARG A 28 4.06 -14.02 -1.57
CA ARG A 28 3.27 -15.24 -1.39
C ARG A 28 3.64 -15.95 -0.09
N GLY A 29 2.64 -16.53 0.55
CA GLY A 29 2.75 -17.31 1.76
C GLY A 29 2.98 -18.80 1.52
N ASN A 30 2.62 -19.58 2.53
CA ASN A 30 2.58 -21.05 2.46
C ASN A 30 1.19 -21.57 2.86
N PRO A 31 0.45 -22.24 1.96
CA PRO A 31 0.80 -22.57 0.57
C PRO A 31 0.85 -21.34 -0.34
N SER A 32 1.54 -21.46 -1.48
CA SER A 32 1.84 -20.33 -2.38
C SER A 32 0.61 -19.66 -2.98
N GLN A 33 -0.57 -20.28 -2.93
CA GLN A 33 -1.85 -19.70 -3.34
C GLN A 33 -2.33 -18.54 -2.43
N TYR A 34 -1.68 -18.31 -1.29
CA TYR A 34 -1.95 -17.17 -0.43
C TYR A 34 -0.97 -16.04 -0.67
N ILE A 35 -1.47 -14.81 -0.60
CA ILE A 35 -0.70 -13.58 -0.57
C ILE A 35 -0.69 -13.09 0.86
N ASP A 36 0.50 -13.00 1.45
CA ASP A 36 0.68 -12.68 2.85
C ASP A 36 1.00 -11.20 3.06
N ASN A 37 1.58 -10.54 2.05
CA ASN A 37 2.00 -9.15 2.17
C ASN A 37 2.17 -8.46 0.81
N VAL A 38 2.29 -7.14 0.86
CA VAL A 38 2.86 -6.31 -0.20
C VAL A 38 3.96 -5.43 0.36
N THR A 39 5.06 -5.29 -0.38
CA THR A 39 6.17 -4.40 -0.04
C THR A 39 6.30 -3.29 -1.08
N PHE A 40 6.42 -2.06 -0.60
CA PHE A 40 6.80 -0.88 -1.38
C PHE A 40 8.26 -0.55 -1.09
N LYS A 41 9.06 -0.27 -2.12
CA LYS A 41 10.51 -0.09 -1.97
C LYS A 41 10.86 1.23 -1.30
N LYS A 42 10.10 2.29 -1.56
CA LYS A 42 10.35 3.61 -0.97
C LYS A 42 9.05 4.38 -0.76
N VAL A 43 8.60 4.45 0.49
CA VAL A 43 7.35 5.13 0.86
C VAL A 43 7.58 6.56 1.36
N LEU A 44 6.52 7.36 1.38
CA LEU A 44 6.52 8.65 2.06
C LEU A 44 6.64 8.44 3.57
N THR A 45 7.55 9.19 4.21
CA THR A 45 7.81 9.15 5.65
C THR A 45 7.46 10.45 6.38
N THR A 46 6.86 11.39 5.67
CA THR A 46 6.48 12.73 6.17
C THR A 46 5.46 12.68 7.31
N LYS A 47 4.66 11.62 7.37
CA LYS A 47 3.65 11.37 8.42
C LYS A 47 3.64 9.88 8.77
N LYS A 48 2.97 9.55 9.87
CA LYS A 48 2.68 8.16 10.25
C LYS A 48 1.49 7.62 9.45
N TRP A 49 1.72 7.38 8.16
CA TRP A 49 0.71 6.84 7.25
C TRP A 49 0.18 5.48 7.75
N MET A 50 -1.11 5.26 7.58
CA MET A 50 -1.79 4.00 7.90
C MET A 50 -2.18 3.28 6.61
N TYR A 51 -2.57 2.01 6.72
CA TYR A 51 -3.03 1.25 5.56
C TYR A 51 -4.39 0.61 5.83
N ARG A 52 -5.23 0.59 4.79
CA ARG A 52 -6.51 -0.13 4.76
C ARG A 52 -6.45 -1.24 3.73
N ILE A 53 -6.95 -2.42 4.10
CA ILE A 53 -6.99 -3.59 3.22
C ILE A 53 -8.42 -3.99 2.93
N VAL A 54 -8.75 -4.17 1.65
CA VAL A 54 -10.04 -4.74 1.21
C VAL A 54 -9.77 -6.02 0.43
N LYS A 55 -10.35 -7.15 0.86
CA LYS A 55 -10.23 -8.47 0.20
C LYS A 55 -11.57 -8.86 -0.44
N GLY A 56 -11.62 -9.11 -1.75
CA GLY A 56 -12.86 -9.55 -2.42
C GLY A 56 -14.11 -8.66 -2.18
N GLY A 57 -13.94 -7.41 -1.76
CA GLY A 57 -15.04 -6.51 -1.33
C GLY A 57 -15.20 -6.36 0.19
N ASP A 58 -14.65 -7.27 0.99
CA ASP A 58 -14.66 -7.22 2.46
C ASP A 58 -13.56 -6.29 2.98
N ASP A 59 -13.97 -5.28 3.74
CA ASP A 59 -13.05 -4.35 4.40
C ASP A 59 -12.47 -4.97 5.68
N LEU A 60 -11.15 -5.15 5.71
CA LEU A 60 -10.42 -5.65 6.88
C LEU A 60 -10.03 -4.54 7.86
N GLY A 61 -10.36 -3.29 7.53
CA GLY A 61 -10.10 -2.14 8.37
C GLY A 61 -8.72 -1.51 8.16
N VAL A 62 -8.42 -0.55 9.04
CA VAL A 62 -7.21 0.27 9.02
C VAL A 62 -6.28 -0.18 10.13
N GLN A 63 -4.98 -0.31 9.84
CA GLN A 63 -3.96 -0.45 10.88
C GLN A 63 -2.84 0.57 10.68
N ALA A 64 -2.19 0.92 11.79
CA ALA A 64 -0.97 1.70 11.74
C ALA A 64 0.07 0.97 10.90
N GLY A 65 0.77 1.70 10.03
CA GLY A 65 1.91 1.14 9.30
C GLY A 65 2.99 0.64 10.26
N TYR A 66 3.67 -0.44 9.89
CA TYR A 66 4.89 -0.87 10.56
C TYR A 66 6.00 0.20 10.47
N THR A 67 7.06 0.06 11.26
CA THR A 67 8.25 0.92 11.11
C THR A 67 8.77 0.82 9.68
N VAL A 68 8.97 1.96 9.01
CA VAL A 68 9.64 2.02 7.71
C VAL A 68 11.09 1.57 7.89
N GLU A 69 11.54 0.66 7.03
CA GLU A 69 12.89 0.10 7.09
C GLU A 69 13.94 1.17 6.75
N SER A 70 15.20 0.94 7.12
CA SER A 70 16.27 1.93 6.94
C SER A 70 16.55 2.25 5.47
N ASP A 71 16.15 1.37 4.55
CA ASP A 71 16.23 1.56 3.10
C ASP A 71 15.02 2.31 2.51
N GLY A 72 14.05 2.69 3.35
CA GLY A 72 12.79 3.33 2.96
C GLY A 72 11.67 2.36 2.59
N ALA A 73 11.93 1.06 2.63
CA ALA A 73 10.94 0.06 2.31
C ALA A 73 9.87 -0.04 3.40
N HIS A 74 8.67 -0.43 2.98
CA HIS A 74 7.58 -0.68 3.90
C HIS A 74 6.77 -1.88 3.45
N ARG A 75 6.64 -2.86 4.36
CA ARG A 75 5.87 -4.07 4.16
C ARG A 75 4.54 -3.99 4.90
N VAL A 76 3.45 -4.17 4.16
CA VAL A 76 2.10 -4.30 4.70
C VAL A 76 1.79 -5.78 4.84
N ASN A 77 1.74 -6.28 6.08
CA ASN A 77 1.49 -7.69 6.39
C ASN A 77 0.00 -7.98 6.54
N PHE A 78 -0.60 -8.72 5.60
CA PHE A 78 -2.03 -9.01 5.59
C PHE A 78 -2.47 -9.96 6.70
N LEU A 79 -1.56 -10.75 7.27
CA LEU A 79 -1.87 -11.63 8.40
C LEU A 79 -2.36 -10.80 9.61
N ALA A 80 -1.84 -9.59 9.79
CA ALA A 80 -2.28 -8.72 10.87
C ALA A 80 -3.74 -8.24 10.69
N TYR A 81 -4.21 -8.14 9.44
CA TYR A 81 -5.56 -7.71 9.09
C TYR A 81 -6.55 -8.87 9.01
N ASN A 82 -6.07 -10.06 8.68
CA ASN A 82 -6.89 -11.21 8.33
C ASN A 82 -6.71 -12.37 9.32
N ALA A 83 -6.76 -12.05 10.61
CA ALA A 83 -6.75 -13.02 11.71
C ALA A 83 -5.60 -14.06 11.65
N GLY A 84 -4.41 -13.64 11.24
CA GLY A 84 -3.23 -14.50 11.13
C GLY A 84 -3.10 -15.26 9.80
N HIS A 85 -3.97 -15.02 8.83
CA HIS A 85 -3.99 -15.72 7.54
C HIS A 85 -3.64 -14.82 6.36
N GLY A 86 -2.95 -15.35 5.36
CA GLY A 86 -2.85 -14.72 4.04
C GLY A 86 -4.20 -14.63 3.34
N ILE A 87 -4.25 -13.90 2.22
CA ILE A 87 -5.44 -13.75 1.37
C ILE A 87 -5.27 -14.64 0.13
N MET A 88 -6.29 -15.44 -0.22
CA MET A 88 -6.21 -16.28 -1.43
C MET A 88 -6.03 -15.41 -2.68
N ASP A 89 -5.14 -15.81 -3.57
CA ASP A 89 -4.81 -15.07 -4.79
C ASP A 89 -5.94 -15.04 -5.84
N THR A 90 -6.99 -15.83 -5.63
CA THR A 90 -8.26 -15.81 -6.38
C THR A 90 -9.17 -14.64 -5.99
N LEU A 91 -8.86 -13.91 -4.91
CA LEU A 91 -9.60 -12.73 -4.48
C LEU A 91 -8.85 -11.46 -4.88
N SER A 92 -9.59 -10.40 -5.21
CA SER A 92 -8.98 -9.07 -5.38
C SER A 92 -8.48 -8.54 -4.05
N ILE A 93 -7.31 -7.89 -4.04
CA ILE A 93 -6.78 -7.21 -2.85
C ILE A 93 -6.57 -5.75 -3.19
N LEU A 94 -7.21 -4.84 -2.45
CA LEU A 94 -7.00 -3.40 -2.56
C LEU A 94 -6.26 -2.92 -1.32
N VAL A 95 -5.18 -2.18 -1.54
CA VAL A 95 -4.37 -1.57 -0.47
C VAL A 95 -4.45 -0.07 -0.63
N TYR A 96 -4.99 0.60 0.38
CA TYR A 96 -5.06 2.05 0.44
C TYR A 96 -4.06 2.55 1.47
N VAL A 97 -3.36 3.63 1.16
CA VAL A 97 -2.71 4.46 2.17
C VAL A 97 -3.75 5.43 2.74
N VAL A 98 -3.75 5.64 4.05
CA VAL A 98 -4.71 6.49 4.77
C VAL A 98 -3.95 7.63 5.44
N ASP A 99 -4.36 8.88 5.13
CA ASP A 99 -3.83 10.09 5.75
C ASP A 99 -4.29 10.17 7.22
N PRO A 100 -3.36 10.18 8.19
CA PRO A 100 -3.73 10.22 9.60
C PRO A 100 -4.43 11.52 10.01
N ASP A 101 -4.28 12.61 9.24
CA ASP A 101 -4.79 13.92 9.65
C ASP A 101 -6.26 14.13 9.28
N ASN A 102 -6.73 13.50 8.20
CA ASN A 102 -8.08 13.73 7.64
C ASN A 102 -8.82 12.44 7.24
N GLY A 103 -8.17 11.27 7.29
CA GLY A 103 -8.78 10.00 6.93
C GLY A 103 -8.94 9.76 5.42
N ASN A 104 -8.42 10.64 4.57
CA ASN A 104 -8.42 10.45 3.12
C ASN A 104 -7.66 9.18 2.76
N GLN A 105 -8.15 8.47 1.74
CA GLN A 105 -7.63 7.17 1.35
C GLN A 105 -7.26 7.18 -0.13
N PHE A 106 -6.06 6.68 -0.43
CA PHE A 106 -5.53 6.64 -1.79
C PHE A 106 -5.12 5.21 -2.14
N LEU A 107 -5.65 4.66 -3.23
CA LEU A 107 -5.31 3.32 -3.69
C LEU A 107 -3.84 3.31 -4.14
N VAL A 108 -3.02 2.47 -3.51
CA VAL A 108 -1.57 2.36 -3.80
C VAL A 108 -1.16 0.99 -4.35
N ALA A 109 -1.97 -0.05 -4.12
CA ALA A 109 -1.77 -1.34 -4.77
C ALA A 109 -3.10 -2.05 -5.00
N LYS A 110 -3.15 -2.82 -6.09
CA LYS A 110 -4.27 -3.68 -6.44
C LYS A 110 -3.75 -5.02 -6.96
N TRP A 111 -4.13 -6.11 -6.29
CA TRP A 111 -4.00 -7.46 -6.82
C TRP A 111 -5.30 -7.80 -7.55
N ASN A 112 -5.19 -8.21 -8.80
CA ASN A 112 -6.29 -8.83 -9.53
C ASN A 112 -6.03 -10.34 -9.57
N PRO A 113 -7.04 -11.16 -9.27
CA PRO A 113 -6.95 -12.57 -9.58
C PRO A 113 -6.74 -12.75 -11.09
N ASN A 114 -5.94 -13.74 -11.45
CA ASN A 114 -5.80 -14.19 -12.85
C ASN A 114 -7.06 -14.89 -13.32
#